data_AF-A0A9D0LM88-F1
#
_entry.id   AF-A0A9D0LM88-F1
#
_cell.length_a   1.000
_cell.length_b   1.000
_cell.length_c   1.000
_cell.angle_alpha   90.00
_cell.angle_beta   90.00
_cell.angle_gamma   90.00
#
_symmetry.space_group_name_H-M   'P 1'
#
loop_
_entity.id
_entity.type
_entity.pdbx_description
1 polymer ?
#
loop_
_entity_poly.entity_id
_entity_poly.type
_entity_poly.pdbx_seq_one_letter_code
_entity_poly.pdbx_strand_id
1 'polypeptide(L)'
;MKMYIEVHMIQNFAPANLNRDDTNNPKDCEFGGVRRARISSQCIKRAIRTSRTFKEVIGQGIAIRTRYLSRELHRRLADRGYPQEEVYLIATTFPQALTNKRPIPKQAERTDIPLYIGDHEIEIIVEALCSQWEQVLEETKRFQQEKTQAKTPTIARLVRTILKEIKQAPAVPDVALFGRMLASHPRQFNVEAACQVAHAISTHRVAMEMDFFTAVEELLKAEDEETGAAMMDVTGFNSAC
;
A
#
# COMPACT_ATOMS: atom_id res chain seq x y z
N MET A 1 7.38 -29.19 15.26
CA MET A 1 8.33 -29.29 14.13
C MET A 1 8.07 -28.11 13.20
N LYS A 2 9.04 -27.23 12.93
CA LYS A 2 8.86 -26.14 11.95
C LYS A 2 9.08 -26.72 10.55
N MET A 3 8.10 -26.55 9.67
CA MET A 3 8.18 -26.97 8.27
C MET A 3 8.53 -25.76 7.42
N TYR A 4 9.57 -25.88 6.60
CA TYR A 4 9.95 -24.87 5.61
C TYR A 4 9.63 -25.44 4.22
N ILE A 5 8.97 -24.63 3.39
CA ILE A 5 8.73 -24.95 1.99
C ILE A 5 9.58 -23.98 1.17
N GLU A 6 10.52 -24.53 0.41
CA GLU A 6 11.38 -23.76 -0.48
C GLU A 6 10.90 -23.90 -1.92
N VAL A 7 10.76 -22.77 -2.62
CA VAL A 7 10.29 -22.72 -4.00
C VAL A 7 11.37 -22.05 -4.84
N HIS A 8 11.91 -22.81 -5.79
CA HIS A 8 12.90 -22.33 -6.76
C HIS A 8 12.28 -22.30 -8.14
N MET A 9 12.46 -21.19 -8.85
CA MET A 9 11.90 -21.00 -10.19
C MET A 9 12.93 -20.35 -11.09
N ILE A 10 13.05 -20.88 -12.30
CA ILE A 10 13.79 -20.28 -13.41
C ILE A 10 12.74 -19.89 -14.45
N GLN A 11 12.71 -18.63 -14.85
CA GLN A 11 11.71 -18.11 -15.77
C GLN A 11 12.36 -17.14 -16.75
N ASN A 12 12.25 -17.45 -18.04
CA ASN A 12 12.73 -16.59 -19.10
C ASN A 12 11.71 -15.50 -19.46
N PHE A 13 12.20 -14.29 -19.70
CA PHE A 13 11.42 -13.16 -20.19
C PHE A 13 11.99 -12.64 -21.51
N ALA A 14 11.11 -12.39 -22.49
CA ALA A 14 11.45 -11.66 -23.70
C ALA A 14 11.92 -10.22 -23.38
N PRO A 15 12.51 -9.49 -24.34
CA PRO A 15 12.91 -8.10 -24.15
C PRO A 15 11.81 -7.26 -23.52
N ALA A 16 12.06 -6.76 -22.31
CA ALA A 16 11.07 -6.04 -21.51
C ALA A 16 11.74 -5.16 -20.44
N ASN A 17 10.95 -4.25 -19.87
CA ASN A 17 11.31 -3.49 -18.68
C ASN A 17 10.30 -3.80 -17.55
N LEU A 18 10.46 -4.98 -16.95
CA LEU A 18 9.52 -5.56 -15.98
C LEU A 18 9.48 -4.80 -14.64
N ASN A 19 10.63 -4.26 -14.22
CA ASN A 19 10.73 -3.51 -12.98
C ASN A 19 11.80 -2.41 -13.11
N ARG A 20 11.34 -1.16 -13.17
CA ARG A 20 12.17 0.02 -13.37
C ARG A 20 12.54 0.74 -12.07
N ASP A 21 13.64 1.49 -12.09
CA ASP A 21 14.05 2.44 -11.06
C ASP A 21 13.45 3.85 -11.29
N ASP A 22 13.91 4.82 -10.52
CA ASP A 22 13.51 6.22 -10.56
C ASP A 22 14.00 6.97 -11.82
N THR A 23 14.93 6.38 -12.57
CA THR A 23 15.42 6.88 -13.86
C THR A 23 14.78 6.18 -15.06
N ASN A 24 13.71 5.41 -14.83
CA ASN A 24 13.02 4.56 -15.82
C ASN A 24 13.85 3.38 -16.38
N ASN A 25 15.03 3.09 -15.84
CA ASN A 25 15.85 1.97 -16.29
C ASN A 25 15.45 0.66 -15.58
N PRO A 26 15.52 -0.50 -16.27
CA PRO A 26 15.34 -1.79 -15.60
C PRO A 26 16.32 -1.93 -14.43
N LYS A 27 15.81 -2.37 -13.28
CA LYS A 27 16.65 -2.59 -12.10
C LYS A 27 17.66 -3.70 -12.35
N ASP A 28 18.88 -3.48 -11.89
CA ASP A 28 19.96 -4.47 -11.90
C ASP A 28 20.59 -4.65 -10.51
N CYS A 29 21.56 -5.56 -10.44
CA CYS A 29 22.51 -5.70 -9.35
C CYS A 29 23.79 -6.39 -9.83
N GLU A 30 24.86 -6.30 -9.03
CA GLU A 30 26.08 -7.09 -9.26
C GLU A 30 25.99 -8.43 -8.49
N PHE A 31 26.26 -9.53 -9.19
CA PHE A 31 26.37 -10.85 -8.57
C PHE A 31 27.39 -11.72 -9.31
N GLY A 32 28.41 -12.18 -8.59
CA GLY A 32 29.53 -12.92 -9.18
C GLY A 32 30.38 -12.06 -10.11
N GLY A 33 30.60 -10.78 -9.78
CA GLY A 33 31.45 -9.86 -10.55
C GLY A 33 30.85 -9.39 -11.89
N VAL A 34 29.55 -9.65 -12.13
CA VAL A 34 28.87 -9.24 -13.36
C VAL A 34 27.50 -8.64 -13.04
N ARG A 35 27.06 -7.71 -13.89
CA ARG A 35 25.71 -7.14 -13.85
C ARG A 35 24.64 -8.18 -14.19
N ARG A 36 23.58 -8.24 -13.39
CA ARG A 36 22.40 -9.10 -13.55
C ARG A 36 21.14 -8.26 -13.60
N ALA A 37 20.19 -8.62 -14.46
CA ALA A 37 18.84 -8.05 -14.37
C ALA A 37 18.22 -8.45 -13.04
N ARG A 38 17.41 -7.57 -12.43
CA ARG A 38 16.82 -7.79 -11.12
C ARG A 38 15.34 -7.38 -11.10
N ILE A 39 14.48 -8.30 -10.66
CA ILE A 39 13.10 -7.97 -10.27
C ILE A 39 13.04 -7.89 -8.75
N SER A 40 12.55 -6.76 -8.25
CA SER A 40 12.51 -6.54 -6.82
C SER A 40 11.50 -7.43 -6.10
N SER A 41 11.84 -7.91 -4.91
CA SER A 41 10.96 -8.80 -4.13
C SER A 41 9.58 -8.15 -3.86
N GLN A 42 9.52 -6.82 -3.67
CA GLN A 42 8.27 -6.08 -3.52
C GLN A 42 7.43 -6.05 -4.80
N CYS A 43 8.06 -6.03 -5.98
CA CYS A 43 7.36 -6.12 -7.27
C CYS A 43 6.70 -7.49 -7.39
N ILE A 44 7.46 -8.56 -7.11
CA ILE A 44 6.97 -9.96 -7.12
C ILE A 44 5.83 -10.13 -6.11
N LYS A 45 6.02 -9.73 -4.85
CA LYS A 45 4.99 -9.82 -3.80
C LYS A 45 3.71 -9.08 -4.18
N ARG A 46 3.84 -7.88 -4.76
CA ARG A 46 2.66 -7.13 -5.24
C ARG A 46 1.98 -7.88 -6.38
N ALA A 47 2.73 -8.35 -7.38
CA ALA A 47 2.20 -9.09 -8.52
C ALA A 47 1.42 -10.34 -8.07
N ILE A 48 2.00 -11.14 -7.15
CA ILE A 48 1.33 -12.30 -6.54
C ILE A 48 0.03 -11.85 -5.87
N ARG A 49 0.09 -10.88 -4.96
CA ARG A 49 -1.06 -10.43 -4.16
C ARG A 49 -2.21 -9.87 -4.99
N THR A 50 -1.89 -9.21 -6.10
CA THR A 50 -2.91 -8.63 -7.00
C THR A 50 -3.34 -9.56 -8.11
N SER A 51 -2.70 -10.72 -8.26
CA SER A 51 -3.02 -11.70 -9.29
C SER A 51 -4.43 -12.27 -9.10
N ARG A 52 -5.03 -12.68 -10.21
CA ARG A 52 -6.34 -13.35 -10.22
C ARG A 52 -6.28 -14.66 -9.41
N THR A 53 -5.26 -15.48 -9.64
CA THR A 53 -5.09 -16.77 -8.94
C THR A 53 -5.01 -16.60 -7.43
N PHE A 54 -4.24 -15.62 -6.94
CA PHE A 54 -4.17 -15.36 -5.51
C PHE A 54 -5.53 -14.93 -4.94
N LYS A 55 -6.26 -14.07 -5.66
CA LYS A 55 -7.63 -13.67 -5.27
C LYS A 55 -8.62 -14.84 -5.27
N GLU A 56 -8.54 -15.74 -6.24
CA GLU A 56 -9.42 -16.92 -6.32
C GLU A 56 -9.14 -17.91 -5.19
N VAL A 57 -7.87 -18.13 -4.83
CA VAL A 57 -7.48 -19.04 -3.74
C VAL A 57 -7.80 -18.47 -2.37
N ILE A 58 -7.50 -17.18 -2.14
CA ILE A 58 -7.73 -16.54 -0.85
C ILE A 58 -9.21 -16.13 -0.67
N GLY A 59 -9.90 -15.82 -1.76
CA GLY A 59 -11.27 -15.33 -1.75
C GLY A 59 -11.37 -13.88 -1.27
N GLN A 60 -12.33 -13.63 -0.38
CA GLN A 60 -12.56 -12.31 0.20
C GLN A 60 -11.53 -11.98 1.29
N GLY A 61 -11.38 -10.68 1.57
CA GLY A 61 -10.53 -10.22 2.66
C GLY A 61 -9.05 -10.20 2.32
N ILE A 62 -8.66 -9.72 1.14
CA ILE A 62 -7.28 -9.26 0.90
C ILE A 62 -7.13 -7.88 1.53
N ALA A 63 -6.05 -7.66 2.29
CA ALA A 63 -5.83 -6.37 2.92
C ALA A 63 -5.56 -5.26 1.90
N ILE A 64 -6.01 -4.05 2.22
CA ILE A 64 -5.71 -2.86 1.43
C ILE A 64 -4.51 -2.13 2.03
N ARG A 65 -3.60 -1.67 1.16
CA ARG A 65 -2.51 -0.77 1.57
C ARG A 65 -2.92 0.65 1.21
N THR A 66 -3.26 1.48 2.18
CA THR A 66 -3.86 2.78 1.94
C THR A 66 -3.43 3.82 2.96
N ARG A 67 -3.32 5.07 2.52
CA ARG A 67 -3.26 6.25 3.41
C ARG A 67 -4.65 6.85 3.65
N TYR A 68 -5.68 6.35 2.95
CA TYR A 68 -7.02 6.91 2.89
C TYR A 68 -8.04 6.01 3.61
N LEU A 69 -7.68 5.48 4.79
CA LEU A 69 -8.63 4.71 5.62
C LEU A 69 -9.90 5.51 5.94
N SER A 70 -9.76 6.84 6.05
CA SER A 70 -10.86 7.81 6.17
C SER A 70 -11.99 7.59 5.16
N ARG A 71 -11.68 7.28 3.90
CA ARG A 71 -12.68 7.07 2.84
C ARG A 71 -13.53 5.84 3.11
N GLU A 72 -12.89 4.78 3.58
CA GLU A 72 -13.59 3.54 3.90
C GLU A 72 -14.43 3.67 5.17
N LEU A 73 -13.91 4.37 6.20
CA LEU A 73 -14.69 4.70 7.39
C LEU A 73 -15.88 5.59 7.04
N HIS A 74 -15.68 6.62 6.22
CA HIS A 74 -16.77 7.50 5.79
C HIS A 74 -17.88 6.71 5.09
N ARG A 75 -17.52 5.86 4.12
CA ARG A 75 -18.48 5.02 3.40
C ARG A 75 -19.26 4.12 4.37
N ARG A 76 -18.59 3.31 5.19
CA ARG A 76 -19.26 2.34 6.08
C ARG A 76 -20.07 2.99 7.19
N LEU A 77 -19.63 4.12 7.75
CA LEU A 77 -20.38 4.84 8.77
C LEU A 77 -21.60 5.54 8.18
N ALA A 78 -21.49 6.11 6.97
CA ALA A 78 -22.63 6.68 6.27
C ALA A 78 -23.67 5.61 5.89
N ASP A 79 -23.22 4.43 5.44
CA ASP A 79 -24.10 3.28 5.15
C ASP A 79 -24.89 2.81 6.40
N ARG A 80 -24.40 3.10 7.61
CA ARG A 80 -25.08 2.84 8.89
C ARG A 80 -26.04 3.96 9.34
N GLY A 81 -26.21 5.01 8.53
CA GLY A 81 -27.21 6.06 8.75
C GLY A 81 -26.78 7.20 9.66
N TYR A 82 -25.48 7.34 9.97
CA TYR A 82 -24.99 8.46 10.76
C TYR A 82 -24.92 9.78 9.96
N PRO A 83 -25.10 10.95 10.60
CA PRO A 83 -25.07 12.24 9.91
C PRO A 83 -23.73 12.51 9.20
N GLN A 84 -23.78 13.00 7.96
CA GLN A 84 -22.58 13.17 7.12
C GLN A 84 -21.48 14.04 7.77
N GLU A 85 -21.86 15.14 8.40
CA GLU A 85 -20.92 16.04 9.11
C GLU A 85 -20.18 15.33 10.25
N GLU A 86 -20.90 14.50 11.02
CA GLU A 86 -20.33 13.74 12.14
C GLU A 86 -19.43 12.61 11.64
N VAL A 87 -19.87 11.92 10.59
CA VAL A 87 -19.10 10.87 9.91
C VAL A 87 -17.79 11.44 9.38
N TYR A 88 -17.83 12.57 8.67
CA TYR A 88 -16.65 13.23 8.13
C TYR A 88 -15.64 13.58 9.24
N LEU A 89 -16.14 14.14 10.33
CA LEU A 89 -15.34 14.52 11.49
C LEU A 89 -14.60 13.32 12.11
N ILE A 90 -15.32 12.24 12.39
CA ILE A 90 -14.76 11.02 13.00
C ILE A 90 -13.83 10.30 12.02
N ALA A 91 -14.26 10.12 10.77
CA ALA A 91 -13.52 9.38 9.75
C ALA A 91 -12.19 10.05 9.37
N THR A 92 -12.08 11.38 9.47
CA THR A 92 -10.80 12.09 9.25
C THR A 92 -9.92 12.10 10.50
N THR A 93 -10.50 12.12 11.71
CA THR A 93 -9.74 12.19 12.96
C THR A 93 -9.19 10.84 13.39
N PHE A 94 -10.01 9.78 13.34
CA PHE A 94 -9.66 8.48 13.91
C PHE A 94 -8.41 7.84 13.28
N PRO A 95 -8.21 7.82 11.93
CA PRO A 95 -6.99 7.27 11.34
C PRO A 95 -5.71 7.98 11.79
N GLN A 96 -5.79 9.29 12.06
CA GLN A 96 -4.65 10.06 12.56
C GLN A 96 -4.30 9.64 13.99
N ALA A 97 -5.31 9.44 14.83
CA ALA A 97 -5.12 8.90 16.18
C ALA A 97 -4.59 7.46 16.16
N LEU A 98 -5.08 6.61 15.26
CA LEU A 98 -4.59 5.24 15.05
C LEU A 98 -3.12 5.20 14.63
N THR A 99 -2.66 6.18 13.84
CA THR A 99 -1.24 6.33 13.48
C THR A 99 -0.42 7.11 14.51
N ASN A 100 -1.03 7.50 15.63
CA ASN A 100 -0.43 8.32 16.69
C ASN A 100 0.14 9.67 16.19
N LYS A 101 -0.46 10.25 15.14
CA LYS A 101 -0.07 11.57 14.63
C LYS A 101 -0.48 12.65 15.62
N ARG A 102 0.46 13.55 15.93
CA ARG A 102 0.22 14.73 16.79
C ARG A 102 0.93 15.97 16.21
N PRO A 103 0.27 17.12 16.14
CA PRO A 103 -1.17 17.33 16.31
C PRO A 103 -1.98 16.59 15.23
N ILE A 104 -3.22 16.21 15.53
CA ILE A 104 -4.12 15.68 14.50
C ILE A 104 -4.57 16.86 13.64
N PRO A 105 -4.34 16.85 12.31
CA PRO A 105 -4.72 17.96 11.46
C PRO A 105 -6.24 18.08 11.39
N LYS A 106 -6.73 19.32 11.29
CA LYS A 106 -8.14 19.54 10.92
C LYS A 106 -8.35 18.99 9.51
N GLN A 107 -9.30 18.06 9.37
CA GLN A 107 -9.79 17.59 8.06
C GLN A 107 -8.71 16.93 7.17
N ALA A 108 -7.86 16.08 7.74
CA ALA A 108 -6.90 15.31 6.95
C ALA A 108 -7.56 14.08 6.31
N GLU A 109 -7.73 14.12 4.99
CA GLU A 109 -8.22 12.96 4.22
C GLU A 109 -7.24 11.77 4.23
N ARG A 110 -5.97 11.97 4.57
CA ARG A 110 -4.98 10.89 4.55
C ARG A 110 -4.03 10.92 5.74
N THR A 111 -3.58 9.75 6.16
CA THR A 111 -2.49 9.58 7.13
C THR A 111 -1.13 9.86 6.47
N ASP A 112 -0.07 10.08 7.25
CA ASP A 112 1.29 10.24 6.69
C ASP A 112 1.89 8.90 6.27
N ILE A 113 1.59 7.86 7.05
CA ILE A 113 2.05 6.49 6.84
C ILE A 113 0.91 5.63 6.28
N PRO A 114 1.18 4.74 5.31
CA PRO A 114 0.16 3.81 4.82
C PRO A 114 -0.16 2.76 5.87
N LEU A 115 -1.45 2.46 6.03
CA LEU A 115 -1.94 1.32 6.78
C LEU A 115 -2.08 0.12 5.84
N TYR A 116 -1.85 -1.08 6.36
CA TYR A 116 -2.09 -2.34 5.67
C TYR A 116 -3.15 -3.11 6.45
N ILE A 117 -4.41 -3.06 6.01
CA ILE A 117 -5.55 -3.43 6.84
C ILE A 117 -6.58 -4.24 6.04
N GLY A 118 -7.10 -5.30 6.65
CA GLY A 118 -8.12 -6.18 6.10
C GLY A 118 -9.52 -5.63 6.24
N ASP A 119 -10.43 -6.16 5.43
CA ASP A 119 -11.84 -5.78 5.43
C ASP A 119 -12.51 -5.98 6.80
N HIS A 120 -12.27 -7.13 7.44
CA HIS A 120 -12.79 -7.43 8.77
C HIS A 120 -12.17 -6.55 9.87
N GLU A 121 -10.90 -6.16 9.74
CA GLU A 121 -10.24 -5.26 10.69
C GLU A 121 -10.82 -3.85 10.61
N ILE A 122 -11.21 -3.43 9.40
CA ILE A 122 -11.97 -2.19 9.21
C ILE A 122 -13.34 -2.34 9.85
N GLU A 123 -14.02 -3.47 9.70
CA GLU A 123 -15.32 -3.70 10.32
C GLU A 123 -15.26 -3.60 11.85
N ILE A 124 -14.25 -4.20 12.48
CA ILE A 124 -13.97 -4.06 13.92
C ILE A 124 -13.83 -2.58 14.31
N ILE A 125 -13.09 -1.79 13.52
CA ILE A 125 -12.95 -0.34 13.76
C ILE A 125 -14.32 0.34 13.71
N VAL A 126 -15.12 0.07 12.67
CA VAL A 126 -16.40 0.74 12.45
C VAL A 126 -17.40 0.33 13.53
N GLU A 127 -17.49 -0.94 13.92
CA GLU A 127 -18.30 -1.41 15.06
C GLU A 127 -17.91 -0.74 16.37
N ALA A 128 -16.60 -0.68 16.67
CA ALA A 128 -16.10 -0.03 17.87
C ALA A 128 -16.44 1.47 17.89
N LEU A 129 -16.34 2.17 16.75
CA LEU A 129 -16.74 3.57 16.61
C LEU A 129 -18.25 3.75 16.83
N CYS A 130 -19.09 2.91 16.23
CA CYS A 130 -20.54 2.97 16.40
C CYS A 130 -20.97 2.69 17.84
N SER A 131 -20.35 1.72 18.52
CA SER A 131 -20.67 1.37 19.91
C SER A 131 -20.46 2.50 20.92
N GLN A 132 -19.57 3.45 20.60
CA GLN A 132 -19.20 4.59 21.45
C GLN A 132 -19.43 5.92 20.72
N TRP A 133 -20.38 5.97 19.78
CA TRP A 133 -20.56 7.11 18.86
C TRP A 133 -20.60 8.46 19.56
N GLU A 134 -21.51 8.64 20.52
CA GLU A 134 -21.69 9.91 21.24
C GLU A 134 -20.41 10.37 21.94
N GLN A 135 -19.71 9.45 22.60
CA GLN A 135 -18.49 9.75 23.35
C GLN A 135 -17.33 10.11 22.43
N VAL A 136 -17.20 9.40 21.30
CA VAL A 136 -16.19 9.67 20.27
C VAL A 136 -16.47 11.00 19.60
N LEU A 137 -17.74 11.29 19.28
CA LEU A 137 -18.16 12.52 18.63
C LEU A 137 -17.87 13.74 19.51
N GLU A 138 -18.30 13.70 20.76
CA GLU A 138 -18.10 14.79 21.73
C GLU A 138 -16.61 15.08 21.92
N GLU A 139 -15.80 14.04 22.09
CA GLU A 139 -14.37 14.21 22.25
C GLU A 139 -13.69 14.74 20.97
N THR A 140 -14.16 14.32 19.79
CA THR A 140 -13.65 14.80 18.50
C THR A 140 -14.01 16.28 18.27
N LYS A 141 -15.23 16.69 18.63
CA LYS A 141 -15.67 18.10 18.58
C LYS A 141 -14.83 18.96 19.52
N ARG A 142 -14.64 18.53 20.78
CA ARG A 142 -13.78 19.23 21.75
C ARG A 142 -12.36 19.42 21.21
N PHE A 143 -11.80 18.38 20.60
CA PHE A 143 -10.46 18.43 20.02
C PHE A 143 -10.33 19.43 18.86
N GLN A 144 -11.37 19.60 18.04
CA GLN A 144 -11.33 20.60 16.96
C GLN A 144 -11.40 22.04 17.46
N GLN A 145 -12.04 22.27 18.61
CA GLN A 145 -12.21 23.59 19.22
C GLN A 145 -10.97 23.99 20.04
N GLU A 146 -10.42 23.07 20.83
CA GLU A 146 -9.22 23.30 21.63
C GLU A 146 -7.96 23.20 20.75
N LYS A 147 -7.35 24.33 20.40
CA LYS A 147 -6.04 24.39 19.69
C LYS A 147 -4.87 23.78 20.48
N THR A 148 -5.11 23.27 21.67
CA THR A 148 -4.12 22.77 22.63
C THR A 148 -4.01 21.26 22.52
N GLN A 149 -2.80 20.72 22.66
CA GLN A 149 -2.46 19.28 22.56
C GLN A 149 -3.06 18.40 23.68
N ALA A 150 -4.35 18.54 23.98
CA ALA A 150 -5.02 17.75 24.98
C ALA A 150 -4.94 16.26 24.58
N LYS A 151 -4.45 15.43 25.52
CA LYS A 151 -4.56 13.98 25.39
C LYS A 151 -6.04 13.65 25.23
N THR A 152 -6.37 12.86 24.21
CA THR A 152 -7.74 12.43 23.89
C THR A 152 -7.98 11.06 24.57
N PRO A 153 -8.33 11.00 25.87
CA PRO A 153 -8.42 9.74 26.61
C PRO A 153 -9.39 8.73 26.00
N THR A 154 -10.53 9.15 25.45
CA THR A 154 -11.52 8.19 24.94
C THR A 154 -11.08 7.60 23.60
N ILE A 155 -10.67 8.42 22.62
CA ILE A 155 -10.10 7.94 21.35
C ILE A 155 -8.84 7.10 21.60
N ALA A 156 -7.94 7.52 22.50
CA ALA A 156 -6.74 6.74 22.81
C ALA A 156 -7.06 5.43 23.53
N ARG A 157 -8.14 5.35 24.31
CA ARG A 157 -8.64 4.10 24.90
C ARG A 157 -9.26 3.22 23.83
N LEU A 158 -10.08 3.79 22.94
CA LEU A 158 -10.72 3.08 21.85
C LEU A 158 -9.70 2.46 20.89
N VAL A 159 -8.69 3.23 20.49
CA VAL A 159 -7.56 2.72 19.68
C VAL A 159 -6.88 1.53 20.37
N ARG A 160 -6.65 1.60 21.69
CA ARG A 160 -6.06 0.46 22.44
C ARG A 160 -6.96 -0.77 22.44
N THR A 161 -8.28 -0.60 22.59
CA THR A 161 -9.25 -1.70 22.55
C THR A 161 -9.28 -2.34 21.17
N ILE A 162 -9.46 -1.53 20.11
CA ILE A 162 -9.48 -1.97 18.71
C ILE A 162 -8.19 -2.72 18.37
N LEU A 163 -7.03 -2.18 18.72
CA LEU A 163 -5.75 -2.82 18.42
C LEU A 163 -5.58 -4.15 19.16
N LYS A 164 -6.15 -4.29 20.36
CA LYS A 164 -6.15 -5.57 21.09
C LYS A 164 -7.04 -6.59 20.40
N GLU A 165 -8.21 -6.18 19.93
CA GLU A 165 -9.16 -7.03 19.22
C GLU A 165 -8.61 -7.48 17.87
N ILE A 166 -8.05 -6.56 17.08
CA ILE A 166 -7.35 -6.87 15.82
C ILE A 166 -6.21 -7.87 16.06
N LYS A 167 -5.45 -7.74 17.16
CA LYS A 167 -4.39 -8.69 17.50
C LYS A 167 -4.91 -10.10 17.77
N GLN A 168 -6.12 -10.21 18.34
CA GLN A 168 -6.75 -11.48 18.69
C GLN A 168 -7.45 -12.13 17.48
N ALA A 169 -7.84 -11.32 16.49
CA ALA A 169 -8.39 -11.79 15.24
C ALA A 169 -7.32 -12.50 14.38
N PRO A 170 -7.69 -13.51 13.57
CA PRO A 170 -6.79 -14.10 12.59
C PRO A 170 -6.26 -13.03 11.62
N ALA A 171 -4.95 -13.02 11.40
CA ALA A 171 -4.36 -12.11 10.44
C ALA A 171 -4.89 -12.38 9.03
N VAL A 172 -5.09 -11.30 8.28
CA VAL A 172 -5.47 -11.33 6.88
C VAL A 172 -4.43 -12.15 6.09
N PRO A 173 -4.80 -13.03 5.15
CA PRO A 173 -3.84 -13.97 4.54
C PRO A 173 -2.62 -13.32 3.88
N ASP A 174 -2.78 -12.21 3.18
CA ASP A 174 -1.66 -11.49 2.57
C ASP A 174 -0.78 -10.75 3.60
N VAL A 175 -1.37 -10.30 4.71
CA VAL A 175 -0.64 -9.75 5.87
C VAL A 175 0.12 -10.86 6.61
N ALA A 176 -0.46 -12.04 6.79
CA ALA A 176 0.20 -13.19 7.40
C ALA A 176 1.38 -13.67 6.55
N LEU A 177 1.22 -13.68 5.22
CA LEU A 177 2.30 -14.06 4.30
C LEU A 177 3.42 -13.03 4.26
N PHE A 178 3.10 -11.74 4.08
CA PHE A 178 4.11 -10.70 3.77
C PHE A 178 4.44 -9.76 4.93
N GLY A 179 3.78 -9.95 6.06
CA GLY A 179 3.95 -9.15 7.26
C GLY A 179 3.30 -7.77 7.19
N ARG A 180 3.23 -7.14 8.36
CA ARG A 180 2.74 -5.77 8.54
C ARG A 180 3.55 -5.07 9.61
N MET A 181 3.87 -3.80 9.35
CA MET A 181 4.58 -2.92 10.28
C MET A 181 3.82 -1.60 10.44
N LEU A 182 3.63 -1.20 11.70
CA LEU A 182 3.16 0.11 12.10
C LEU A 182 3.99 0.60 13.30
N ALA A 183 4.83 1.61 13.06
CA ALA A 183 5.78 2.10 14.06
C ALA A 183 5.12 2.63 15.34
N SER A 184 3.89 3.16 15.24
CA SER A 184 3.16 3.68 16.41
C SER A 184 2.66 2.57 17.35
N HIS A 185 2.44 1.34 16.85
CA HIS A 185 1.83 0.25 17.60
C HIS A 185 2.50 -1.11 17.33
N PRO A 186 3.81 -1.26 17.58
CA PRO A 186 4.58 -2.40 17.12
C PRO A 186 4.17 -3.72 17.78
N ARG A 187 3.66 -3.70 19.02
CA ARG A 187 3.29 -4.92 19.77
C ARG A 187 1.87 -5.41 19.50
N GLN A 188 1.00 -4.52 19.03
CA GLN A 188 -0.42 -4.81 18.85
C GLN A 188 -0.79 -4.99 17.38
N PHE A 189 -0.16 -4.25 16.48
CA PHE A 189 -0.57 -4.23 15.07
C PHE A 189 0.40 -4.95 14.14
N ASN A 190 1.67 -5.13 14.52
CA ASN A 190 2.63 -5.80 13.64
C ASN A 190 2.33 -7.29 13.54
N VAL A 191 2.53 -7.81 12.33
CA VAL A 191 2.45 -9.23 12.02
C VAL A 191 3.77 -9.60 11.36
N GLU A 192 4.44 -10.62 11.90
CA GLU A 192 5.66 -11.16 11.30
C GLU A 192 5.30 -11.97 10.05
N ALA A 193 6.07 -11.79 8.98
CA ALA A 193 5.83 -12.45 7.71
C ALA A 193 6.15 -13.95 7.80
N ALA A 194 5.23 -14.80 7.33
CA ALA A 194 5.48 -16.23 7.17
C ALA A 194 6.30 -16.56 5.91
N CYS A 195 6.31 -15.68 4.90
CA CYS A 195 6.95 -15.90 3.62
C CYS A 195 8.15 -14.96 3.40
N GLN A 196 9.30 -15.55 3.04
CA GLN A 196 10.47 -14.83 2.57
C GLN A 196 10.51 -14.89 1.04
N VAL A 197 10.59 -13.72 0.41
CA VAL A 197 10.67 -13.60 -1.06
C VAL A 197 11.96 -12.89 -1.41
N ALA A 198 12.86 -13.58 -2.11
CA ALA A 198 14.10 -13.01 -2.61
C ALA A 198 13.86 -12.08 -3.81
N HIS A 199 14.85 -11.24 -4.12
CA HIS A 199 14.91 -10.60 -5.43
C HIS A 199 15.17 -11.68 -6.48
N ALA A 200 14.45 -11.65 -7.61
CA ALA A 200 14.83 -12.48 -8.75
C ALA A 200 15.99 -11.81 -9.47
N ILE A 201 17.03 -12.56 -9.81
CA ILE A 201 18.19 -12.10 -10.54
C ILE A 201 18.44 -13.01 -11.74
N SER A 202 18.99 -12.46 -12.82
CA SER A 202 19.30 -13.26 -14.01
C SER A 202 20.40 -14.29 -13.75
N THR A 203 20.24 -15.46 -14.36
CA THR A 203 21.19 -16.59 -14.32
C THR A 203 22.44 -16.37 -15.16
N HIS A 204 22.46 -15.33 -16.01
CA HIS A 204 23.58 -14.90 -16.85
C HIS A 204 23.83 -13.38 -16.73
N ARG A 205 24.98 -12.91 -17.26
CA ARG A 205 25.32 -11.47 -17.37
C ARG A 205 24.31 -10.80 -18.31
N VAL A 206 23.85 -9.61 -17.95
CA VAL A 206 22.94 -8.81 -18.77
C VAL A 206 23.61 -7.55 -19.27
N ALA A 207 23.41 -7.24 -20.55
CA ALA A 207 23.64 -5.91 -21.12
C ALA A 207 22.32 -5.14 -21.12
N MET A 208 22.38 -3.87 -20.75
CA MET A 208 21.22 -2.98 -20.82
C MET A 208 21.14 -2.44 -22.24
N GLU A 209 19.99 -2.61 -22.86
CA GLU A 209 19.70 -2.08 -24.20
C GLU A 209 18.85 -0.83 -24.07
N MET A 210 18.93 0.03 -25.09
CA MET A 210 18.21 1.29 -25.17
C MET A 210 17.33 1.25 -26.41
N ASP A 211 16.05 1.56 -26.22
CA ASP A 211 15.07 1.72 -27.29
C ASP A 211 14.80 3.21 -27.50
N PHE A 212 15.08 3.71 -28.71
CA PHE A 212 14.80 5.08 -29.11
C PHE A 212 13.48 5.12 -29.85
N PHE A 213 12.55 5.94 -29.38
CA PHE A 213 11.22 6.06 -29.98
C PHE A 213 10.79 7.51 -30.13
N THR A 214 9.83 7.72 -31.03
CA THR A 214 9.25 9.03 -31.29
C THR A 214 7.73 8.98 -31.20
N ALA A 215 7.10 10.10 -30.85
CA ALA A 215 5.67 10.32 -31.06
C ALA A 215 5.49 11.19 -32.30
N VAL A 216 4.73 10.69 -33.27
CA VAL A 216 4.51 11.34 -34.56
C VAL A 216 3.33 12.33 -34.47
N GLU A 217 3.49 13.51 -35.06
CA GLU A 217 2.42 14.48 -35.25
C GLU A 217 1.61 14.12 -36.50
N GLU A 218 0.34 13.79 -36.31
CA GLU A 218 -0.53 13.33 -37.40
C GLU A 218 -1.16 14.48 -38.20
N LEU A 219 -1.26 15.68 -37.62
CA LEU A 219 -1.88 16.84 -38.28
C LEU A 219 -0.88 17.75 -38.99
N LEU A 220 0.36 17.30 -39.15
CA LEU A 220 1.40 18.02 -39.87
C LEU A 220 0.99 18.20 -41.35
N LYS A 221 1.02 19.43 -41.84
CA LYS A 221 0.76 19.72 -43.25
C LYS A 221 2.07 19.69 -44.03
N ALA A 222 1.97 19.42 -45.34
CA ALA A 222 3.12 19.46 -46.23
C ALA A 222 3.76 20.87 -46.36
N GLU A 223 3.05 21.90 -45.91
CA GLU A 223 3.53 23.29 -45.86
C GLU A 223 4.35 23.58 -44.59
N ASP A 224 4.28 22.74 -43.56
CA ASP A 224 5.04 22.91 -42.33
C ASP A 224 6.48 22.36 -42.54
N GLU A 225 7.52 23.15 -42.24
CA GLU A 225 8.94 22.79 -42.45
C GLU A 225 9.50 21.75 -41.45
N GLU A 226 8.63 21.05 -40.72
CA GLU A 226 9.01 20.08 -39.68
C GLU A 226 8.89 18.62 -40.19
N THR A 227 9.62 17.69 -39.57
CA THR A 227 9.63 16.27 -39.98
C THR A 227 8.53 15.43 -39.34
N GLY A 228 7.70 16.03 -38.46
CA GLY A 228 6.58 15.35 -37.79
C GLY A 228 6.96 14.54 -36.55
N ALA A 229 8.22 14.55 -36.08
CA ALA A 229 8.60 13.93 -34.81
C ALA A 229 8.38 14.91 -33.64
N ALA A 230 7.16 14.97 -33.10
CA ALA A 230 6.77 15.91 -32.04
C ALA A 230 7.47 15.64 -30.70
N MET A 231 7.82 14.39 -30.41
CA MET A 231 8.52 14.01 -29.19
C MET A 231 9.48 12.86 -29.47
N MET A 232 10.62 12.87 -28.79
CA MET A 232 11.65 11.82 -28.85
C MET A 232 12.07 11.45 -27.44
N ASP A 233 12.24 10.16 -27.18
CA ASP A 233 12.71 9.67 -25.88
C ASP A 233 13.42 8.32 -26.02
N VAL A 234 14.07 7.89 -24.93
CA VAL A 234 14.80 6.64 -24.83
C VAL A 234 14.34 5.85 -23.61
N THR A 235 14.08 4.55 -23.78
CA THR A 235 13.78 3.67 -22.66
C THR A 235 14.73 2.49 -22.58
N GLY A 236 15.19 2.16 -21.37
CA GLY A 236 16.01 0.99 -21.14
C GLY A 236 15.17 -0.30 -21.13
N PHE A 237 15.72 -1.38 -21.68
CA PHE A 237 15.15 -2.73 -21.58
C PHE A 237 16.25 -3.80 -21.49
N ASN A 238 15.85 -5.01 -21.12
CA ASN A 238 16.70 -6.20 -21.24
C ASN A 238 15.84 -7.46 -21.44
N SER A 239 16.47 -8.56 -21.82
CA SER A 239 15.88 -9.90 -21.77
C SER A 239 16.72 -10.76 -20.84
N ALA A 240 16.05 -11.54 -19.99
CA ALA A 240 16.75 -12.38 -19.04
C ALA A 240 15.94 -13.60 -18.59
N CYS A 241 16.68 -14.69 -18.34
CA CYS A 241 16.32 -15.88 -17.59
C CYS A 241 17.01 -15.86 -16.22
#